data_AF-A0A2V4XG92-F1
#
_entry.id   AF-A0A2V4XG92-F1
#
_cell.length_a   1.000
_cell.length_b   1.000
_cell.length_c   1.000
_cell.angle_alpha   90.00
_cell.angle_beta   90.00
_cell.angle_gamma   90.00
#
_symmetry.space_group_name_H-M   'P 1'
#
loop_
_entity.id
_entity.type
_entity.pdbx_description
1 polymer ?
#
loop_
_entity_poly.entity_id
_entity_poly.type
_entity_poly.pdbx_seq_one_letter_code
_entity_poly.pdbx_strand_id
1 'polypeptide(L)'
;MKKINIIVVLLLIFMSCKDEKKAESKNIDIGDFSFSSKDIVANKTFKITYNGNGDLDDSFFYHLINDKSYPYDLEFEDNTAIITVPDSISAVAFNFKLEDDYVNNNKKGFLFKVINEEGESAEDVEASKDIYKVRYGDRFGLEGDAESALSTLESVLEEHPNLKKDWMESHLILARQVGAPKVKEVANAYLSDFSDRKAETLEDFKSLSAIYSSLRDTNRNDSIKKLVSEKYPESELAVSSIIDDFFATKDLNTKEKIFNEHKERLLKSKNAKFVLRSLAQGYYNKGDQDNFETYVNLMDSNMDEASLYNSIAWPLAEKGENLEEAALLSKKSLDLIKEEQQSPKEQPDYLTPKQYHSNLERTYNMYADTYALLSFKKGDIKEAIKYQALAVDEGKDAEVNERYIQFLMEDEQFETAMEKASEFIEDGNSSAKLKAYFKEAVTKADPNKNVDALLANLEEKAKAKELEKLKKSMLDDEATDFTLKNLDGNEVTLSSLKGKTVILDFWATWCGPCKASFPGMQEVVTKYKDDDKVEFLFIDTFEDGKDRLDKVSKFIKDNNYTFNVLVDPKNEESGQFEVANKYKVSGIPTKVIIGPSGKVNFISVGYSGSTEKVVSEIDAMVEILSQS
;
A
#
# COMPACT_ATOMS: atom_id res chain seq x y z
N MET A 1 -49.69 19.00 -71.77
CA MET A 1 -48.30 18.82 -71.28
C MET A 1 -47.97 19.98 -70.34
N LYS A 2 -47.64 19.63 -69.09
CA LYS A 2 -47.10 20.43 -67.95
C LYS A 2 -47.51 21.92 -67.83
N LYS A 3 -48.50 22.18 -66.97
CA LYS A 3 -48.64 23.44 -66.21
C LYS A 3 -47.94 23.26 -64.87
N ILE A 4 -46.99 24.13 -64.55
CA ILE A 4 -46.44 24.29 -63.20
C ILE A 4 -47.30 25.35 -62.51
N ASN A 5 -48.06 24.95 -61.49
CA ASN A 5 -48.77 25.87 -60.61
C ASN A 5 -47.82 26.31 -59.50
N ILE A 6 -47.53 27.61 -59.45
CA ILE A 6 -47.00 28.28 -58.27
C ILE A 6 -48.20 28.56 -57.36
N ILE A 7 -48.25 27.92 -56.20
CA ILE A 7 -49.15 28.31 -55.10
C ILE A 7 -48.26 28.88 -54.00
N VAL A 8 -48.38 30.19 -53.79
CA VAL A 8 -47.89 30.88 -52.60
C VAL A 8 -48.84 30.55 -51.46
N VAL A 9 -48.39 29.76 -50.48
CA VAL A 9 -49.09 29.60 -49.21
C VAL A 9 -48.39 30.47 -48.18
N LEU A 10 -49.10 31.51 -47.76
CA LEU A 10 -48.81 32.35 -46.61
C LEU A 10 -48.94 31.47 -45.35
N LEU A 11 -47.83 31.09 -44.71
CA LEU A 11 -47.87 30.37 -43.43
C LEU A 11 -47.67 31.37 -42.29
N LEU A 12 -48.73 31.54 -41.51
CA LEU A 12 -48.79 32.32 -40.28
C LEU A 12 -47.79 31.78 -39.25
N ILE A 13 -46.98 32.70 -38.72
CA ILE A 13 -46.06 32.50 -37.61
C ILE A 13 -46.90 32.24 -36.35
N PHE A 14 -46.93 31.00 -35.89
CA PHE A 14 -47.19 30.70 -34.48
C PHE A 14 -45.85 30.60 -33.77
N MET A 15 -45.50 31.63 -33.01
CA MET A 15 -44.52 31.53 -31.94
C MET A 15 -45.06 30.51 -30.93
N SER A 16 -44.62 29.27 -31.04
CA SER A 16 -44.63 28.35 -29.92
C SER A 16 -43.32 28.57 -29.17
N CYS A 17 -43.35 29.39 -28.13
CA CYS A 17 -42.38 29.28 -27.05
C CYS A 17 -42.50 27.85 -26.50
N LYS A 18 -41.68 26.95 -27.02
CA LYS A 18 -41.40 25.69 -26.35
C LYS A 18 -40.43 26.08 -25.25
N ASP A 19 -40.94 26.18 -24.03
CA ASP A 19 -40.10 26.18 -22.84
C ASP A 19 -39.16 24.98 -22.97
N GLU A 20 -37.88 25.26 -23.25
CA GLU A 20 -36.80 24.34 -22.94
C GLU A 20 -36.87 24.17 -21.43
N LYS A 21 -37.58 23.12 -21.00
CA LYS A 21 -37.33 22.53 -19.70
C LYS A 21 -35.85 22.15 -19.70
N LYS A 22 -35.00 23.03 -19.17
CA LYS A 22 -33.73 22.62 -18.56
C LYS A 22 -34.07 21.39 -17.73
N ALA A 23 -33.53 20.25 -18.12
CA ALA A 23 -33.55 19.09 -17.27
C ALA A 23 -32.76 19.51 -16.02
N GLU A 24 -33.46 19.89 -14.95
CA GLU A 24 -32.87 19.99 -13.63
C GLU A 24 -32.22 18.63 -13.38
N SER A 25 -30.89 18.60 -13.35
CA SER A 25 -30.16 17.41 -12.95
C SER A 25 -30.63 17.11 -11.53
N LYS A 26 -31.39 16.03 -11.38
CA LYS A 26 -31.80 15.59 -10.05
C LYS A 26 -30.54 15.22 -9.30
N ASN A 27 -30.42 15.73 -8.07
CA ASN A 27 -29.41 15.29 -7.13
C ASN A 27 -29.45 13.76 -7.01
N ILE A 28 -28.29 13.16 -6.78
CA ILE A 28 -28.13 11.72 -6.62
C ILE A 28 -27.53 11.47 -5.26
N ASP A 29 -28.23 10.65 -4.48
CA ASP A 29 -27.79 10.24 -3.17
C ASP A 29 -27.14 8.87 -3.26
N ILE A 30 -25.93 8.75 -2.74
CA ILE A 30 -25.14 7.51 -2.68
C ILE A 30 -24.63 7.39 -1.24
N GLY A 31 -25.30 6.55 -0.46
CA GLY A 31 -25.06 6.48 0.98
C GLY A 31 -25.31 7.84 1.63
N ASP A 32 -24.34 8.30 2.41
CA ASP A 32 -24.41 9.58 3.13
C ASP A 32 -24.03 10.79 2.26
N PHE A 33 -23.73 10.61 0.97
CA PHE A 33 -23.32 11.68 0.08
C PHE A 33 -24.38 12.01 -0.96
N SER A 34 -24.66 13.30 -1.15
CA SER A 34 -25.49 13.83 -2.23
C SER A 34 -24.62 14.53 -3.28
N PHE A 35 -24.83 14.19 -4.55
CA PHE A 35 -24.13 14.77 -5.70
C PHE A 35 -25.11 15.56 -6.56
N SER A 36 -24.68 16.68 -7.13
CA SER A 36 -25.57 17.56 -7.94
C SER A 36 -26.12 16.93 -9.21
N SER A 37 -25.48 15.85 -9.72
CA SER A 37 -25.85 15.16 -10.96
C SER A 37 -25.19 13.78 -11.05
N LYS A 38 -25.66 12.92 -11.97
CA LYS A 38 -25.02 11.62 -12.32
C LYS A 38 -23.70 11.74 -13.06
N ASP A 39 -23.57 12.81 -13.82
CA ASP A 39 -22.45 13.07 -14.71
C ASP A 39 -21.92 14.45 -14.36
N ILE A 40 -20.60 14.62 -14.39
CA ILE A 40 -19.96 15.91 -14.20
C ILE A 40 -19.97 16.63 -15.54
N VAL A 41 -20.62 17.79 -15.62
CA VAL A 41 -20.55 18.63 -16.82
C VAL A 41 -19.26 19.43 -16.77
N ALA A 42 -18.40 19.25 -17.77
CA ALA A 42 -17.10 19.90 -17.87
C ALA A 42 -17.24 21.43 -17.74
N ASN A 43 -16.29 22.05 -17.04
CA ASN A 43 -16.23 23.48 -16.78
C ASN A 43 -17.48 24.06 -16.06
N LYS A 44 -18.33 23.20 -15.48
CA LYS A 44 -19.43 23.59 -14.59
C LYS A 44 -19.14 23.14 -13.16
N THR A 45 -19.79 23.85 -12.24
CA THR A 45 -19.79 23.53 -10.83
C THR A 45 -20.44 22.17 -10.59
N PHE A 46 -19.73 21.29 -9.90
CA PHE A 46 -20.26 20.03 -9.40
C PHE A 46 -20.21 20.07 -7.87
N LYS A 47 -21.36 19.88 -7.23
CA LYS A 47 -21.52 20.00 -5.78
C LYS A 47 -21.64 18.62 -5.16
N ILE A 48 -20.87 18.39 -4.10
CA ILE A 48 -20.99 17.24 -3.20
C ILE A 48 -21.45 17.75 -1.84
N THR A 49 -22.41 17.07 -1.23
CA THR A 49 -22.87 17.34 0.14
C THR A 49 -22.76 16.08 0.96
N TYR A 50 -22.15 16.18 2.13
CA TYR A 50 -22.08 15.10 3.10
C TYR A 50 -23.23 15.26 4.10
N ASN A 51 -24.07 14.23 4.23
CA ASN A 51 -25.24 14.21 5.10
C ASN A 51 -25.10 13.19 6.25
N GLY A 52 -23.92 12.57 6.38
CA GLY A 52 -23.63 11.56 7.39
C GLY A 52 -23.32 12.16 8.76
N ASN A 53 -23.08 11.27 9.72
CA ASN A 53 -22.60 11.63 11.06
C ASN A 53 -21.12 11.30 11.18
N GLY A 54 -20.38 12.08 11.95
CA GLY A 54 -18.92 11.92 12.11
C GLY A 54 -18.12 12.77 11.14
N ASP A 55 -16.84 12.95 11.44
CA ASP A 55 -15.94 13.83 10.69
C ASP A 55 -15.24 13.07 9.56
N LEU A 56 -15.03 13.75 8.42
CA LEU A 56 -14.26 13.21 7.31
C LEU A 56 -12.76 13.39 7.61
N ASP A 57 -12.06 12.30 7.90
CA ASP A 57 -10.62 12.29 8.22
C ASP A 57 -9.78 12.75 7.02
N ASP A 58 -10.14 12.29 5.83
CA ASP A 58 -9.53 12.66 4.56
C ASP A 58 -10.57 12.64 3.43
N SER A 59 -10.41 13.53 2.47
CA SER A 59 -11.29 13.66 1.32
C SER A 59 -10.50 14.20 0.13
N PHE A 60 -10.53 13.46 -0.96
CA PHE A 60 -9.81 13.79 -2.17
C PHE A 60 -10.46 13.10 -3.38
N PHE A 61 -10.06 13.51 -4.57
CA PHE A 61 -10.53 12.87 -5.80
C PHE A 61 -9.42 12.73 -6.82
N TYR A 62 -9.57 11.78 -7.73
CA TYR A 62 -8.69 11.64 -8.88
C TYR A 62 -9.37 12.17 -10.14
N HIS A 63 -8.66 12.99 -10.90
CA HIS A 63 -8.91 13.13 -12.33
C HIS A 63 -8.36 11.89 -13.04
N LEU A 64 -9.22 11.20 -13.79
CA LEU A 64 -8.86 10.06 -14.62
C LEU A 64 -8.68 10.53 -16.07
N ILE A 65 -7.48 10.33 -16.60
CA ILE A 65 -7.11 10.67 -17.98
C ILE A 65 -6.50 9.42 -18.60
N ASN A 66 -7.21 8.80 -19.53
CA ASN A 66 -6.87 7.49 -20.07
C ASN A 66 -6.61 6.49 -18.94
N ASP A 67 -5.39 5.99 -18.86
CA ASP A 67 -4.95 5.03 -17.85
C ASP A 67 -4.24 5.67 -16.65
N LYS A 68 -4.29 7.00 -16.50
CA LYS A 68 -3.61 7.75 -15.42
C LYS A 68 -4.62 8.35 -14.45
N SER A 69 -4.18 8.53 -13.21
CA SER A 69 -4.97 9.09 -12.13
C SER A 69 -4.16 10.19 -11.43
N TYR A 70 -4.72 11.39 -11.36
CA TYR A 70 -4.09 12.57 -10.75
C TYR A 70 -4.91 13.04 -9.56
N PRO A 71 -4.37 13.00 -8.33
CA PRO A 71 -5.12 13.31 -7.12
C PRO A 71 -5.23 14.82 -6.87
N TYR A 72 -6.35 15.23 -6.28
CA TYR A 72 -6.66 16.60 -5.86
C TYR A 72 -7.35 16.59 -4.49
N ASP A 73 -7.02 17.55 -3.65
CA ASP A 73 -7.69 17.76 -2.36
C ASP A 73 -9.18 18.08 -2.56
N LEU A 74 -10.02 17.58 -1.66
CA LEU A 74 -11.44 17.87 -1.63
C LEU A 74 -11.82 18.44 -0.27
N GLU A 75 -11.99 19.76 -0.22
CA GLU A 75 -12.33 20.46 1.01
C GLU A 75 -13.84 20.59 1.16
N PHE A 76 -14.34 20.25 2.35
CA PHE A 76 -15.72 20.42 2.74
C PHE A 76 -15.86 21.65 3.65
N GLU A 77 -16.69 22.61 3.23
CA GLU A 77 -17.12 23.75 4.03
C GLU A 77 -18.63 23.62 4.30
N ASP A 78 -19.05 23.66 5.57
CA ASP A 78 -20.46 23.44 5.96
C ASP A 78 -21.06 22.17 5.31
N ASN A 79 -20.32 21.05 5.39
CA ASN A 79 -20.64 19.76 4.78
C ASN A 79 -20.84 19.80 3.26
N THR A 80 -20.34 20.82 2.57
CA THR A 80 -20.40 20.94 1.11
C THR A 80 -19.01 21.10 0.51
N ALA A 81 -18.71 20.30 -0.49
CA ALA A 81 -17.55 20.46 -1.36
C ALA A 81 -18.00 20.87 -2.77
N ILE A 82 -17.20 21.69 -3.43
CA ILE A 82 -17.48 22.17 -4.79
C ILE A 82 -16.22 21.99 -5.63
N ILE A 83 -16.38 21.37 -6.80
CA ILE A 83 -15.30 21.23 -7.78
C ILE A 83 -15.73 21.75 -9.15
N THR A 84 -14.74 21.96 -10.02
CA THR A 84 -14.92 22.17 -11.46
C THR A 84 -13.87 21.36 -12.19
N VAL A 85 -14.29 20.64 -13.22
CA VAL A 85 -13.45 19.64 -13.89
C VAL A 85 -13.33 20.02 -15.38
N PRO A 86 -12.13 20.05 -15.97
CA PRO A 86 -11.97 20.36 -17.38
C PRO A 86 -12.52 19.24 -18.29
N ASP A 87 -12.74 19.55 -19.56
CA ASP A 87 -13.25 18.61 -20.57
C ASP A 87 -12.22 17.55 -21.00
N SER A 88 -10.95 17.75 -20.69
CA SER A 88 -9.86 16.80 -20.93
C SER A 88 -9.84 15.58 -19.98
N ILE A 89 -10.76 15.52 -19.02
CA ILE A 89 -10.85 14.45 -18.03
C ILE A 89 -11.90 13.44 -18.48
N SER A 90 -11.58 12.14 -18.48
CA SER A 90 -12.54 11.09 -18.83
C SER A 90 -13.56 10.87 -17.70
N ALA A 91 -13.07 10.78 -16.46
CA ALA A 91 -13.88 10.53 -15.27
C ALA A 91 -13.23 11.09 -13.99
N VAL A 92 -14.03 11.18 -12.93
CA VAL A 92 -13.58 11.54 -11.59
C VAL A 92 -13.89 10.42 -10.61
N ALA A 93 -12.91 10.10 -9.75
CA ALA A 93 -13.07 9.14 -8.67
C ALA A 93 -12.93 9.83 -7.31
N PHE A 94 -14.02 9.93 -6.55
CA PHE A 94 -14.00 10.50 -5.20
C PHE A 94 -13.65 9.45 -4.15
N ASN A 95 -12.88 9.84 -3.14
CA ASN A 95 -12.47 9.01 -2.02
C ASN A 95 -12.71 9.78 -0.72
N PHE A 96 -13.40 9.12 0.20
CA PHE A 96 -13.77 9.68 1.50
C PHE A 96 -13.31 8.71 2.58
N LYS A 97 -12.66 9.22 3.62
CA LYS A 97 -12.22 8.46 4.78
C LYS A 97 -13.03 8.90 6.01
N LEU A 98 -13.65 7.95 6.68
CA LEU A 98 -14.47 8.12 7.89
C LEU A 98 -13.97 7.14 8.96
N GLU A 99 -13.63 7.64 10.15
CA GLU A 99 -13.21 6.81 11.29
C GLU A 99 -12.16 5.75 10.92
N ASP A 100 -11.09 6.18 10.26
CA ASP A 100 -10.00 5.34 9.73
C ASP A 100 -10.31 4.47 8.49
N ASP A 101 -11.56 4.36 8.04
CA ASP A 101 -11.96 3.51 6.91
C ASP A 101 -12.40 4.30 5.66
N TYR A 102 -12.12 3.75 4.48
CA TYR A 102 -12.60 4.33 3.22
C TYR A 102 -14.06 3.94 2.94
N VAL A 103 -14.88 4.94 2.61
CA VAL A 103 -16.26 4.71 2.15
C VAL A 103 -16.23 4.17 0.72
N ASN A 104 -16.63 2.91 0.56
CA ASN A 104 -16.47 2.20 -0.72
C ASN A 104 -17.76 2.04 -1.54
N ASN A 105 -18.91 2.50 -1.03
CA ASN A 105 -20.21 2.40 -1.73
C ASN A 105 -20.53 0.95 -2.20
N ASN A 106 -20.55 0.00 -1.26
CA ASN A 106 -20.72 -1.43 -1.57
C ASN A 106 -19.68 -1.92 -2.60
N LYS A 107 -18.42 -1.55 -2.39
CA LYS A 107 -17.27 -1.84 -3.27
C LYS A 107 -17.34 -1.22 -4.68
N LYS A 108 -18.33 -0.37 -5.01
CA LYS A 108 -18.46 0.26 -6.34
C LYS A 108 -17.69 1.56 -6.49
N GLY A 109 -17.36 2.22 -5.38
CA GLY A 109 -16.73 3.53 -5.34
C GLY A 109 -17.66 4.67 -5.80
N PHE A 110 -17.09 5.87 -5.87
CA PHE A 110 -17.77 7.10 -6.30
C PHE A 110 -17.16 7.58 -7.63
N LEU A 111 -17.53 6.90 -8.71
CA LEU A 111 -16.95 7.09 -10.05
C LEU A 111 -17.95 7.80 -10.97
N PHE A 112 -17.62 9.04 -11.37
CA PHE A 112 -18.49 9.88 -12.19
C PHE A 112 -17.83 10.15 -13.53
N LYS A 113 -18.57 9.94 -14.63
CA LYS A 113 -18.07 10.35 -15.94
C LYS A 113 -18.13 11.86 -16.10
N VAL A 114 -17.19 12.39 -16.88
CA VAL A 114 -17.21 13.79 -17.30
C VAL A 114 -17.81 13.87 -18.70
N ILE A 115 -18.69 14.83 -18.92
CA ILE A 115 -19.33 15.10 -20.22
C ILE A 115 -19.12 16.56 -20.63
N ASN A 116 -19.01 16.81 -21.93
CA ASN A 116 -19.06 18.16 -22.48
C ASN A 116 -20.48 18.76 -22.39
N GLU A 117 -20.64 20.01 -22.85
CA GLU A 117 -21.97 20.67 -22.84
C GLU A 117 -22.99 20.00 -23.77
N GLU A 118 -22.54 19.23 -24.77
CA GLU A 118 -23.39 18.42 -25.66
C GLU A 118 -23.79 17.07 -25.06
N GLY A 119 -23.21 16.67 -23.92
CA GLY A 119 -23.49 15.40 -23.24
C GLY A 119 -22.63 14.22 -23.68
N GLU A 120 -21.57 14.48 -24.44
CA GLU A 120 -20.60 13.49 -24.92
C GLU A 120 -19.45 13.33 -23.91
N SER A 121 -18.93 12.11 -23.75
CA SER A 121 -17.79 11.79 -22.87
C SER A 121 -16.62 11.25 -23.68
N ALA A 122 -15.43 11.19 -23.06
CA ALA A 122 -14.28 10.49 -23.64
C ALA A 122 -14.61 9.03 -24.00
N GLU A 123 -14.01 8.53 -25.09
CA GLU A 123 -14.30 7.20 -25.62
C GLU A 123 -13.84 6.06 -24.70
N ASP A 124 -12.88 6.31 -23.82
CA ASP A 124 -12.31 5.34 -22.89
C ASP A 124 -12.82 5.44 -21.46
N VAL A 125 -13.89 6.22 -21.22
CA VAL A 125 -14.38 6.51 -19.87
C VAL A 125 -14.63 5.29 -18.99
N GLU A 126 -15.19 4.21 -19.55
CA GLU A 126 -15.44 2.99 -18.80
C GLU A 126 -14.14 2.21 -18.54
N ALA A 127 -13.21 2.17 -19.51
CA ALA A 127 -11.89 1.58 -19.30
C ALA A 127 -11.09 2.34 -18.21
N SER A 128 -11.14 3.68 -18.19
CA SER A 128 -10.55 4.53 -17.15
C SER A 128 -11.10 4.23 -15.76
N LYS A 129 -12.41 4.03 -15.63
CA LYS A 129 -13.05 3.68 -14.35
C LYS A 129 -12.71 2.26 -13.91
N ASP A 130 -12.65 1.31 -14.83
CA ASP A 130 -12.32 -0.09 -14.53
C ASP A 130 -10.85 -0.24 -14.11
N ILE A 131 -9.91 0.38 -14.83
CA ILE A 131 -8.49 0.35 -14.43
C ILE A 131 -8.26 1.03 -13.09
N TYR A 132 -9.00 2.09 -12.77
CA TYR A 132 -8.96 2.73 -11.46
C TYR A 132 -9.35 1.74 -10.35
N LYS A 133 -10.45 1.01 -10.52
CA LYS A 133 -10.89 -0.02 -9.55
C LYS A 133 -9.86 -1.14 -9.41
N VAL A 134 -9.25 -1.58 -10.52
CA VAL A 134 -8.19 -2.61 -10.48
C VAL A 134 -6.95 -2.12 -9.74
N ARG A 135 -6.53 -0.86 -9.94
CA ARG A 135 -5.30 -0.32 -9.33
C ARG A 135 -5.46 0.09 -7.87
N TYR A 136 -6.62 0.62 -7.51
CA TYR A 136 -6.85 1.24 -6.21
C TYR A 136 -7.88 0.50 -5.36
N GLY A 137 -8.47 -0.59 -5.86
CA GLY A 137 -9.51 -1.35 -5.17
C GLY A 137 -9.07 -1.87 -3.81
N ASP A 138 -7.90 -2.49 -3.72
CA ASP A 138 -7.37 -2.97 -2.43
C ASP A 138 -7.19 -1.83 -1.41
N ARG A 139 -6.80 -0.64 -1.88
CA ARG A 139 -6.57 0.53 -1.02
C ARG A 139 -7.87 1.16 -0.52
N PHE A 140 -8.89 1.23 -1.37
CA PHE A 140 -10.14 1.96 -1.09
C PHE A 140 -11.35 1.03 -0.90
N GLY A 141 -11.12 -0.28 -0.78
CA GLY A 141 -12.15 -1.29 -0.61
C GLY A 141 -13.08 -1.47 -1.83
N LEU A 142 -12.58 -1.24 -3.05
CA LEU A 142 -13.35 -1.37 -4.28
C LEU A 142 -13.18 -2.75 -4.92
N GLU A 143 -14.20 -3.20 -5.64
CA GLU A 143 -14.15 -4.43 -6.43
C GLU A 143 -13.60 -4.11 -7.82
N GLY A 144 -12.32 -4.43 -8.01
CA GLY A 144 -11.65 -4.40 -9.31
C GLY A 144 -11.52 -5.81 -9.89
N ASP A 145 -12.15 -6.06 -11.04
CA ASP A 145 -12.01 -7.31 -11.79
C ASP A 145 -11.11 -7.08 -13.02
N ALA A 146 -9.94 -7.72 -13.01
CA ALA A 146 -8.94 -7.54 -14.06
C ALA A 146 -9.39 -8.13 -15.41
N GLU A 147 -10.17 -9.21 -15.41
CA GLU A 147 -10.65 -9.88 -16.61
C GLU A 147 -11.77 -9.05 -17.28
N SER A 148 -12.70 -8.55 -16.48
CA SER A 148 -13.73 -7.61 -16.94
C SER A 148 -13.10 -6.31 -17.44
N ALA A 149 -12.16 -5.73 -16.68
CA ALA A 149 -11.48 -4.50 -17.08
C ALA A 149 -10.70 -4.68 -18.39
N LEU A 150 -10.06 -5.84 -18.57
CA LEU A 150 -9.38 -6.20 -19.80
C LEU A 150 -10.36 -6.29 -20.97
N SER A 151 -11.50 -6.97 -20.79
CA SER A 151 -12.53 -7.06 -21.83
C SER A 151 -13.10 -5.69 -22.20
N THR A 152 -13.35 -4.80 -21.23
CA THR A 152 -13.78 -3.42 -21.48
C THR A 152 -12.74 -2.68 -22.32
N LEU A 153 -11.47 -2.77 -21.92
CA LEU A 153 -10.38 -2.10 -22.62
C LEU A 153 -10.20 -2.62 -24.06
N GLU A 154 -10.25 -3.94 -24.27
CA GLU A 154 -10.11 -4.53 -25.61
C GLU A 154 -11.20 -4.04 -26.56
N SER A 155 -12.45 -3.94 -26.09
CA SER A 155 -13.55 -3.35 -26.86
C SER A 155 -13.27 -1.89 -27.25
N VAL A 156 -12.81 -1.08 -26.29
CA VAL A 156 -12.45 0.33 -26.55
C VAL A 156 -11.33 0.44 -27.58
N LEU A 157 -10.30 -0.42 -27.49
CA LEU A 157 -9.16 -0.39 -28.41
C LEU A 157 -9.48 -0.94 -29.81
N GLU A 158 -10.50 -1.79 -29.94
CA GLU A 158 -11.03 -2.22 -31.24
C GLU A 158 -11.81 -1.09 -31.93
N GLU A 159 -12.67 -0.38 -31.19
CA GLU A 159 -13.47 0.73 -31.70
C GLU A 159 -12.63 2.00 -31.94
N HIS A 160 -11.62 2.23 -31.10
CA HIS A 160 -10.76 3.42 -31.11
C HIS A 160 -9.26 3.06 -31.16
N PRO A 161 -8.74 2.55 -32.30
CA PRO A 161 -7.35 2.10 -32.40
C PRO A 161 -6.28 3.17 -32.11
N ASN A 162 -6.64 4.46 -32.19
CA ASN A 162 -5.74 5.57 -31.83
C ASN A 162 -5.34 5.56 -30.35
N LEU A 163 -6.16 4.95 -29.47
CA LEU A 163 -5.91 4.86 -28.03
C LEU A 163 -4.92 3.75 -27.65
N LYS A 164 -4.58 2.85 -28.58
CA LYS A 164 -3.70 1.70 -28.33
C LYS A 164 -2.36 2.08 -27.71
N LYS A 165 -1.80 3.23 -28.12
CA LYS A 165 -0.53 3.72 -27.60
C LYS A 165 -0.64 4.16 -26.14
N ASP A 166 -1.69 4.91 -25.81
CA ASP A 166 -1.88 5.45 -24.46
C ASP A 166 -2.20 4.33 -23.45
N TRP A 167 -2.84 3.26 -23.90
CA TRP A 167 -3.28 2.15 -23.06
C TRP A 167 -2.35 0.94 -23.03
N MET A 168 -1.27 0.91 -23.82
CA MET A 168 -0.43 -0.27 -23.99
C MET A 168 0.12 -0.83 -22.66
N GLU A 169 0.62 0.03 -21.77
CA GLU A 169 1.16 -0.42 -20.48
C GLU A 169 0.07 -1.05 -19.61
N SER A 170 -1.09 -0.39 -19.50
CA SER A 170 -2.24 -0.90 -18.74
C SER A 170 -2.82 -2.18 -19.33
N HIS A 171 -2.85 -2.29 -20.67
CA HIS A 171 -3.28 -3.50 -21.35
C HIS A 171 -2.38 -4.69 -20.99
N LEU A 172 -1.05 -4.50 -21.00
CA LEU A 172 -0.10 -5.53 -20.58
C LEU A 172 -0.20 -5.87 -19.08
N ILE A 173 -0.48 -4.87 -18.22
CA ILE A 173 -0.67 -5.07 -16.77
C ILE A 173 -1.93 -5.90 -16.51
N LEU A 174 -3.06 -5.55 -17.12
CA LEU A 174 -4.31 -6.31 -17.00
C LEU A 174 -4.14 -7.74 -17.52
N ALA A 175 -3.53 -7.90 -18.70
CA ALA A 175 -3.22 -9.23 -19.25
C ALA A 175 -2.36 -10.07 -18.30
N ARG A 176 -1.44 -9.46 -17.54
CA ARG A 176 -0.61 -10.15 -16.54
C ARG A 176 -1.41 -10.65 -15.35
N GLN A 177 -2.41 -9.88 -14.91
CA GLN A 177 -3.30 -10.29 -13.83
C GLN A 177 -4.22 -11.44 -14.25
N VAL A 178 -4.66 -11.46 -15.52
CA VAL A 178 -5.44 -12.58 -16.09
C VAL A 178 -4.58 -13.83 -16.27
N GLY A 179 -3.37 -13.70 -16.83
CA GLY A 179 -2.40 -14.78 -16.88
C GLY A 179 -1.47 -14.78 -18.09
N ALA A 180 -0.42 -15.60 -18.02
CA ALA A 180 0.64 -15.64 -19.04
C ALA A 180 0.16 -15.91 -20.49
N PRO A 181 -0.85 -16.76 -20.78
CA PRO A 181 -1.37 -16.91 -22.13
C PRO A 181 -1.90 -15.58 -22.69
N LYS A 182 -2.64 -14.82 -21.89
CA LYS A 182 -3.18 -13.52 -22.28
C LYS A 182 -2.09 -12.48 -22.46
N VAL A 183 -1.07 -12.48 -21.60
CA VAL A 183 0.14 -11.64 -21.80
C VAL A 183 0.76 -11.91 -23.17
N LYS A 184 0.94 -13.18 -23.55
CA LYS A 184 1.52 -13.55 -24.85
C LYS A 184 0.66 -13.06 -26.00
N GLU A 185 -0.66 -13.20 -25.91
CA GLU A 185 -1.61 -12.72 -26.91
C GLU A 185 -1.49 -11.20 -27.11
N VAL A 186 -1.65 -10.43 -26.04
CA VAL A 186 -1.61 -8.96 -26.07
C VAL A 186 -0.23 -8.46 -26.51
N ALA A 187 0.85 -9.00 -25.96
CA ALA A 187 2.21 -8.65 -26.34
C ALA A 187 2.48 -8.92 -27.83
N ASN A 188 2.04 -10.06 -28.37
CA ASN A 188 2.22 -10.38 -29.78
C ASN A 188 1.40 -9.46 -30.70
N ALA A 189 0.21 -9.03 -30.27
CA ALA A 189 -0.59 -8.05 -31.00
C ALA A 189 0.10 -6.68 -31.10
N TYR A 190 0.81 -6.24 -30.05
CA TYR A 190 1.63 -5.02 -30.15
C TYR A 190 2.94 -5.24 -30.94
N LEU A 191 3.53 -6.45 -30.90
CA LEU A 191 4.71 -6.78 -31.70
C LEU A 191 4.43 -6.85 -33.21
N SER A 192 3.20 -7.17 -33.64
CA SER A 192 2.87 -7.17 -35.06
C SER A 192 3.00 -5.78 -35.67
N ASP A 193 2.68 -4.71 -34.93
CA ASP A 193 2.88 -3.34 -35.41
C ASP A 193 4.36 -3.05 -35.74
N PHE A 194 5.29 -3.61 -34.96
CA PHE A 194 6.74 -3.52 -35.22
C PHE A 194 7.26 -4.52 -36.26
N SER A 195 6.40 -5.42 -36.74
CA SER A 195 6.72 -6.28 -37.89
C SER A 195 6.46 -5.55 -39.21
N ASP A 196 5.48 -4.64 -39.23
CA ASP A 196 5.10 -3.85 -40.39
C ASP A 196 5.91 -2.56 -40.56
N ARG A 197 6.52 -2.05 -39.48
CA ARG A 197 7.47 -0.93 -39.51
C ARG A 197 8.64 -1.15 -38.56
N LYS A 198 9.81 -0.60 -38.89
CA LYS A 198 10.96 -0.64 -37.97
C LYS A 198 10.74 0.29 -36.78
N ALA A 199 11.24 -0.09 -35.61
CA ALA A 199 11.37 0.80 -34.47
C ALA A 199 12.44 1.86 -34.75
N GLU A 200 12.06 3.13 -34.69
CA GLU A 200 12.95 4.23 -35.06
C GLU A 200 13.06 5.30 -33.97
N THR A 201 12.06 5.44 -33.11
CA THR A 201 11.99 6.47 -32.07
C THR A 201 12.31 5.91 -30.68
N LEU A 202 12.69 6.77 -29.74
CA LEU A 202 12.85 6.37 -28.34
C LEU A 202 11.58 5.72 -27.77
N GLU A 203 10.41 6.22 -28.19
CA GLU A 203 9.12 5.71 -27.74
C GLU A 203 8.83 4.29 -28.26
N ASP A 204 9.25 4.00 -29.49
CA ASP A 204 9.18 2.63 -30.04
C ASP A 204 10.03 1.66 -29.21
N PHE A 205 11.25 2.08 -28.85
CA PHE A 205 12.13 1.22 -28.05
C PHE A 205 11.63 1.03 -26.62
N LYS A 206 11.06 2.07 -26.00
CA LYS A 206 10.39 1.94 -24.69
C LYS A 206 9.25 0.93 -24.75
N SER A 207 8.41 1.03 -25.79
CA SER A 207 7.30 0.10 -26.02
C SER A 207 7.80 -1.34 -26.17
N LEU A 208 8.80 -1.57 -27.03
CA LEU A 208 9.42 -2.88 -27.20
C LEU A 208 10.02 -3.43 -25.91
N SER A 209 10.69 -2.58 -25.11
CA SER A 209 11.25 -2.95 -23.82
C SER A 209 10.15 -3.36 -22.82
N ALA A 210 9.05 -2.61 -22.73
CA ALA A 210 7.90 -2.95 -21.90
C ALA A 210 7.24 -4.28 -22.33
N ILE A 211 7.12 -4.51 -23.64
CA ILE A 211 6.57 -5.76 -24.20
C ILE A 211 7.47 -6.95 -23.87
N TYR A 212 8.78 -6.88 -24.16
CA TYR A 212 9.70 -7.98 -23.89
C TYR A 212 9.88 -8.24 -22.39
N SER A 213 9.85 -7.18 -21.56
CA SER A 213 9.81 -7.31 -20.11
C SER A 213 8.58 -8.09 -19.65
N SER A 214 7.40 -7.77 -20.20
CA SER A 214 6.15 -8.49 -19.90
C SER A 214 6.17 -9.95 -20.35
N LEU A 215 6.83 -10.24 -21.47
CA LEU A 215 7.08 -11.60 -21.95
C LEU A 215 8.18 -12.34 -21.19
N ARG A 216 8.90 -11.67 -20.27
CA ARG A 216 10.12 -12.16 -19.62
C ARG A 216 11.23 -12.58 -20.59
N ASP A 217 11.29 -11.95 -21.77
CA ASP A 217 12.32 -12.16 -22.78
C ASP A 217 13.51 -11.22 -22.53
N THR A 218 14.37 -11.61 -21.58
CA THR A 218 15.52 -10.80 -21.16
C THR A 218 16.49 -10.55 -22.31
N ASN A 219 16.75 -11.55 -23.15
CA ASN A 219 17.71 -11.43 -24.26
C ASN A 219 17.32 -10.32 -25.25
N ARG A 220 16.04 -10.27 -25.65
CA ARG A 220 15.57 -9.20 -26.54
C ARG A 220 15.49 -7.88 -25.82
N ASN A 221 15.05 -7.87 -24.56
CA ASN A 221 15.01 -6.64 -23.77
C ASN A 221 16.41 -6.00 -23.62
N ASP A 222 17.43 -6.80 -23.32
CA ASP A 222 18.83 -6.34 -23.20
C ASP A 222 19.35 -5.82 -24.54
N SER A 223 18.96 -6.47 -25.64
CA SER A 223 19.29 -5.99 -26.99
C SER A 223 18.67 -4.61 -27.26
N ILE A 224 17.42 -4.38 -26.83
CA ILE A 224 16.76 -3.07 -26.94
C ILE A 224 17.46 -2.04 -26.06
N LYS A 225 17.73 -2.34 -24.79
CA LYS A 225 18.45 -1.46 -23.87
C LYS A 225 19.81 -1.04 -24.43
N LYS A 226 20.55 -1.98 -25.05
CA LYS A 226 21.82 -1.70 -25.71
C LYS A 226 21.67 -0.73 -26.88
N LEU A 227 20.73 -0.97 -27.78
CA LEU A 227 20.45 -0.07 -28.91
C LEU A 227 20.05 1.33 -28.44
N VAL A 228 19.23 1.41 -27.40
CA VAL A 228 18.81 2.69 -26.79
C VAL A 228 20.01 3.40 -26.15
N SER A 229 20.92 2.67 -25.52
CA SER A 229 22.14 3.25 -24.95
C SER A 229 23.06 3.85 -26.00
N GLU A 230 23.11 3.26 -27.20
CA GLU A 230 23.89 3.77 -28.34
C GLU A 230 23.21 4.99 -29.00
N LYS A 231 21.88 4.98 -29.17
CA LYS A 231 21.14 6.00 -29.93
C LYS A 231 20.60 7.15 -29.08
N TYR A 232 20.24 6.88 -27.83
CA TYR A 232 19.62 7.81 -26.88
C TYR A 232 20.27 7.68 -25.49
N PRO A 233 21.58 7.98 -25.37
CA PRO A 233 22.33 7.78 -24.13
C PRO A 233 21.74 8.55 -22.93
N GLU A 234 21.13 9.70 -23.16
CA GLU A 234 20.51 10.52 -22.10
C GLU A 234 19.12 10.03 -21.65
N SER A 235 18.58 8.97 -22.28
CA SER A 235 17.25 8.46 -21.92
C SER A 235 17.27 7.64 -20.62
N GLU A 236 16.17 7.68 -19.86
CA GLU A 236 16.03 6.87 -18.62
C GLU A 236 16.25 5.37 -18.85
N LEU A 237 15.84 4.84 -20.01
CA LEU A 237 16.02 3.43 -20.33
C LEU A 237 17.52 3.07 -20.55
N ALA A 238 18.30 4.00 -21.10
CA ALA A 238 19.76 3.83 -21.19
C ALA A 238 20.42 3.94 -19.80
N VAL A 239 20.01 4.93 -19.00
CA VAL A 239 20.56 5.14 -17.66
C VAL A 239 20.23 3.98 -16.72
N SER A 240 19.05 3.36 -16.86
CA SER A 240 18.67 2.16 -16.12
C SER A 240 19.68 1.03 -16.26
N SER A 241 20.30 0.87 -17.44
CA SER A 241 21.31 -0.20 -17.64
C SER A 241 22.60 0.09 -16.86
N ILE A 242 22.99 1.36 -16.75
CA ILE A 242 24.13 1.79 -15.93
C ILE A 242 23.85 1.55 -14.45
N ILE A 243 22.61 1.81 -14.03
CA ILE A 243 22.16 1.56 -12.66
C ILE A 243 22.15 0.05 -12.36
N ASP A 244 21.68 -0.78 -13.30
CA ASP A 244 21.73 -2.24 -13.19
C ASP A 244 23.18 -2.71 -12.97
N ASP A 245 24.15 -2.22 -13.77
CA ASP A 245 25.57 -2.53 -13.62
C ASP A 245 26.16 -2.03 -12.30
N PHE A 246 25.77 -0.82 -11.86
CA PHE A 246 26.18 -0.24 -10.58
C PHE A 246 25.75 -1.11 -9.40
N PHE A 247 24.52 -1.64 -9.42
CA PHE A 247 23.99 -2.49 -8.34
C PHE A 247 24.39 -3.97 -8.47
N ALA A 248 24.85 -4.42 -9.64
CA ALA A 248 25.36 -5.78 -9.85
C ALA A 248 26.67 -6.05 -9.07
N THR A 249 27.45 -5.02 -8.77
CA THR A 249 28.68 -5.13 -7.96
C THR A 249 28.48 -4.75 -6.50
N LYS A 250 29.21 -5.41 -5.60
CA LYS A 250 29.30 -5.04 -4.17
C LYS A 250 30.52 -4.18 -3.85
N ASP A 251 31.49 -4.09 -4.78
CA ASP A 251 32.73 -3.36 -4.55
C ASP A 251 32.52 -1.84 -4.70
N LEU A 252 32.79 -1.09 -3.61
CA LEU A 252 32.53 0.35 -3.57
C LEU A 252 33.38 1.14 -4.58
N ASN A 253 34.62 0.72 -4.82
CA ASN A 253 35.50 1.43 -5.75
C ASN A 253 35.01 1.25 -7.20
N THR A 254 34.50 0.07 -7.53
CA THR A 254 33.86 -0.22 -8.82
C THR A 254 32.58 0.60 -8.98
N LYS A 255 31.76 0.69 -7.92
CA LYS A 255 30.57 1.55 -7.89
C LYS A 255 30.91 3.02 -8.16
N GLU A 256 31.89 3.56 -7.45
CA GLU A 256 32.36 4.92 -7.64
C GLU A 256 32.88 5.15 -9.06
N LYS A 257 33.63 4.19 -9.62
CA LYS A 257 34.10 4.27 -11.00
C LYS A 257 32.93 4.39 -11.98
N ILE A 258 31.91 3.52 -11.87
CA ILE A 258 30.71 3.56 -12.71
C ILE A 258 30.00 4.91 -12.56
N PHE A 259 29.86 5.41 -11.33
CA PHE A 259 29.26 6.70 -11.08
C PHE A 259 30.04 7.83 -11.75
N ASN A 260 31.35 7.89 -11.57
CA ASN A 260 32.18 8.96 -12.12
C ASN A 260 32.21 8.95 -13.66
N GLU A 261 32.22 7.76 -14.28
CA GLU A 261 32.14 7.60 -15.74
C GLU A 261 30.80 8.06 -16.33
N HIS A 262 29.73 8.10 -15.51
CA HIS A 262 28.37 8.40 -15.95
C HIS A 262 27.67 9.49 -15.13
N LYS A 263 28.43 10.33 -14.41
CA LYS A 263 27.92 11.23 -13.37
C LYS A 263 26.78 12.11 -13.85
N GLU A 264 26.95 12.83 -14.95
CA GLU A 264 25.93 13.75 -15.46
C GLU A 264 24.62 13.04 -15.83
N ARG A 265 24.72 11.84 -16.40
CA ARG A 265 23.57 11.04 -16.83
C ARG A 265 22.83 10.45 -15.62
N LEU A 266 23.58 9.96 -14.65
CA LEU A 266 23.03 9.42 -13.41
C LEU A 266 22.34 10.50 -12.58
N LEU A 267 22.95 11.69 -12.44
CA LEU A 267 22.38 12.79 -11.66
C LEU A 267 21.09 13.37 -12.28
N LYS A 268 20.89 13.24 -13.60
CA LYS A 268 19.64 13.66 -14.26
C LYS A 268 18.53 12.60 -14.19
N SER A 269 18.86 11.36 -13.79
CA SER A 269 17.87 10.29 -13.73
C SER A 269 16.98 10.43 -12.51
N LYS A 270 15.71 10.07 -12.65
CA LYS A 270 14.77 9.90 -11.53
C LYS A 270 15.26 8.92 -10.46
N ASN A 271 16.24 8.07 -10.79
CA ASN A 271 16.82 7.07 -9.91
C ASN A 271 18.19 7.48 -9.31
N ALA A 272 18.64 8.73 -9.51
CA ALA A 272 19.91 9.24 -8.97
C ALA A 272 20.05 8.98 -7.46
N LYS A 273 18.95 9.17 -6.72
CA LYS A 273 18.87 8.98 -5.27
C LYS A 273 19.38 7.63 -4.78
N PHE A 274 19.07 6.55 -5.48
CA PHE A 274 19.49 5.20 -5.07
C PHE A 274 21.01 5.03 -5.20
N VAL A 275 21.58 5.58 -6.26
CA VAL A 275 23.03 5.51 -6.54
C VAL A 275 23.80 6.35 -5.53
N LEU A 276 23.38 7.60 -5.32
CA LEU A 276 24.01 8.52 -4.35
C LEU A 276 23.93 7.97 -2.94
N ARG A 277 22.76 7.45 -2.52
CA ARG A 277 22.58 6.82 -1.22
C ARG A 277 23.48 5.61 -1.02
N SER A 278 23.62 4.76 -2.05
CA SER A 278 24.52 3.61 -1.98
C SER A 278 25.99 4.00 -1.84
N LEU A 279 26.43 5.09 -2.48
CA LEU A 279 27.81 5.57 -2.37
C LEU A 279 28.05 6.23 -1.01
N ALA A 280 27.17 7.14 -0.60
CA ALA A 280 27.24 7.80 0.70
C ALA A 280 27.30 6.75 1.82
N GLN A 281 26.33 5.83 1.88
CA GLN A 281 26.33 4.78 2.90
C GLN A 281 27.59 3.90 2.86
N GLY A 282 28.10 3.59 1.66
CA GLY A 282 29.33 2.82 1.49
C GLY A 282 30.55 3.52 2.09
N TYR A 283 30.68 4.83 1.89
CA TYR A 283 31.77 5.63 2.43
C TYR A 283 31.63 5.89 3.93
N TYR A 284 30.41 6.11 4.41
CA TYR A 284 30.12 6.16 5.84
C TYR A 284 30.59 4.88 6.55
N ASN A 285 30.25 3.71 6.01
CA ASN A 285 30.64 2.41 6.57
C ASN A 285 32.16 2.17 6.56
N LYS A 286 32.91 2.85 5.67
CA LYS A 286 34.38 2.82 5.64
C LYS A 286 35.03 3.83 6.61
N GLY A 287 34.24 4.72 7.24
CA GLY A 287 34.74 5.83 8.05
C GLY A 287 35.35 6.97 7.22
N ASP A 288 34.98 7.09 5.94
CA ASP A 288 35.47 8.13 5.04
C ASP A 288 34.45 9.28 4.95
N GLN A 289 34.60 10.25 5.85
CA GLN A 289 33.66 11.36 5.99
C GLN A 289 33.66 12.29 4.77
N ASP A 290 34.82 12.52 4.16
CA ASP A 290 34.94 13.47 3.04
C ASP A 290 34.16 12.96 1.83
N ASN A 291 34.29 11.67 1.50
CA ASN A 291 33.51 11.07 0.42
C ASN A 291 32.04 10.90 0.80
N PHE A 292 31.72 10.58 2.05
CA PHE A 292 30.33 10.56 2.52
C PHE A 292 29.64 11.90 2.23
N GLU A 293 30.20 13.01 2.71
CA GLU A 293 29.66 14.35 2.50
C GLU A 293 29.64 14.72 1.01
N THR A 294 30.64 14.29 0.23
CA THR A 294 30.66 14.52 -1.22
C THR A 294 29.42 13.96 -1.91
N TYR A 295 28.99 12.75 -1.59
CA TYR A 295 27.82 12.13 -2.21
C TYR A 295 26.50 12.62 -1.61
N VAL A 296 26.48 12.98 -0.33
CA VAL A 296 25.32 13.64 0.31
C VAL A 296 25.03 14.98 -0.36
N ASN A 297 26.05 15.83 -0.56
CA ASN A 297 25.89 17.14 -1.22
C ASN A 297 25.47 17.08 -2.70
N LEU A 298 25.47 15.89 -3.31
CA LEU A 298 24.94 15.68 -4.66
C LEU A 298 23.46 15.27 -4.65
N MET A 299 22.88 14.98 -3.47
CA MET A 299 21.46 14.73 -3.33
C MET A 299 20.71 16.06 -3.44
N ASP A 300 19.62 16.06 -4.21
CA ASP A 300 18.75 17.22 -4.43
C ASP A 300 17.43 17.08 -3.65
N SER A 301 17.38 16.13 -2.71
CA SER A 301 16.17 15.76 -1.98
C SER A 301 16.39 15.78 -0.47
N ASN A 302 15.65 16.66 0.22
CA ASN A 302 15.56 16.74 1.66
C ASN A 302 15.10 15.40 2.25
N MET A 303 14.13 14.73 1.61
CA MET A 303 13.59 13.47 2.12
C MET A 303 14.55 12.30 1.96
N ASP A 304 15.29 12.23 0.84
CA ASP A 304 16.29 11.20 0.62
C ASP A 304 17.48 11.37 1.58
N GLU A 305 17.94 12.62 1.79
CA GLU A 305 19.00 12.94 2.76
C GLU A 305 18.56 12.65 4.20
N ALA A 306 17.36 13.08 4.60
CA ALA A 306 16.80 12.78 5.91
C ALA A 306 16.72 11.26 6.15
N SER A 307 16.25 10.51 5.14
CA SER A 307 16.17 9.06 5.22
C SER A 307 17.55 8.39 5.33
N LEU A 308 18.56 8.88 4.62
CA LEU A 308 19.93 8.39 4.75
C LEU A 308 20.44 8.59 6.18
N TYR A 309 20.34 9.81 6.72
CA TYR A 309 20.81 10.11 8.07
C TYR A 309 20.10 9.28 9.14
N ASN A 310 18.78 9.15 9.06
CA ASN A 310 18.05 8.32 10.02
C ASN A 310 18.42 6.82 9.88
N SER A 311 18.66 6.34 8.65
CA SER A 311 19.08 4.94 8.43
C SER A 311 20.47 4.61 8.99
N ILE A 312 21.31 5.62 9.19
CA ILE A 312 22.59 5.51 9.89
C ILE A 312 22.39 5.63 11.40
N ALA A 313 21.60 6.61 11.84
CA ALA A 313 21.41 6.93 13.25
C ALA A 313 20.64 5.84 14.01
N TRP A 314 19.63 5.23 13.40
CA TRP A 314 18.77 4.24 14.07
C TRP A 314 19.54 3.01 14.60
N PRO A 315 20.34 2.28 13.79
CA PRO A 315 21.10 1.14 14.30
C PRO A 315 22.10 1.51 15.41
N LEU A 316 22.66 2.72 15.35
CA LEU A 316 23.55 3.26 16.38
C LEU A 316 22.79 3.56 17.67
N ALA A 317 21.58 4.13 17.57
CA ALA A 317 20.68 4.38 18.68
C ALA A 317 20.31 3.07 19.40
N GLU A 318 19.90 2.04 18.65
CA GLU A 318 19.54 0.73 19.20
C GLU A 318 20.71 0.14 20.02
N LYS A 319 21.91 0.10 19.42
CA LYS A 319 23.12 -0.46 20.06
C LYS A 319 23.69 0.43 21.16
N GLY A 320 23.39 1.72 21.14
CA GLY A 320 24.02 2.71 22.02
C GLY A 320 25.47 3.02 21.65
N GLU A 321 25.80 2.98 20.36
CA GLU A 321 27.14 3.23 19.81
C GLU A 321 27.21 4.64 19.21
N ASN A 322 28.38 5.31 19.29
CA ASN A 322 28.64 6.62 18.68
C ASN A 322 27.53 7.66 18.92
N LEU A 323 27.05 7.76 20.16
CA LEU A 323 25.82 8.49 20.52
C LEU A 323 25.83 9.96 20.09
N GLU A 324 26.97 10.65 20.19
CA GLU A 324 27.09 12.05 19.79
C GLU A 324 26.87 12.25 18.30
N GLU A 325 27.51 11.40 17.48
CA GLU A 325 27.40 11.44 16.03
C GLU A 325 26.01 11.01 15.58
N ALA A 326 25.49 9.92 16.13
CA ALA A 326 24.15 9.43 15.81
C ALA A 326 23.07 10.47 16.15
N ALA A 327 23.19 11.16 17.29
CA ALA A 327 22.27 12.24 17.67
C ALA A 327 22.33 13.41 16.68
N LEU A 328 23.53 13.77 16.20
CA LEU A 328 23.69 14.83 15.21
C LEU A 328 23.02 14.46 13.88
N LEU A 329 23.26 13.24 13.38
CA LEU A 329 22.65 12.75 12.14
C LEU A 329 21.12 12.65 12.26
N SER A 330 20.63 12.07 13.35
CA SER A 330 19.19 12.01 13.62
C SER A 330 18.56 13.40 13.68
N LYS A 331 19.20 14.37 14.34
CA LYS A 331 18.71 15.75 14.38
C LYS A 331 18.68 16.40 12.99
N LYS A 332 19.73 16.23 12.17
CA LYS A 332 19.74 16.70 10.78
C LYS A 332 18.55 16.15 9.99
N SER A 333 18.21 14.88 10.18
CA SER A 333 17.07 14.27 9.48
C SER A 333 15.75 14.96 9.81
N LEU A 334 15.51 15.28 11.09
CA LEU A 334 14.31 16.00 11.53
C LEU A 334 14.27 17.42 10.97
N ASP A 335 15.40 18.12 10.97
CA ASP A 335 15.47 19.50 10.49
C ASP A 335 15.20 19.58 8.97
N LEU A 336 15.66 18.61 8.18
CA LEU A 336 15.37 18.48 6.74
C LEU A 336 13.89 18.20 6.46
N ILE A 337 13.26 17.29 7.20
CA ILE A 337 11.82 17.01 7.05
C ILE A 337 11.01 18.27 7.40
N LYS A 338 11.44 19.01 8.42
CA LYS A 338 10.78 20.27 8.81
C LYS A 338 10.94 21.37 7.76
N GLU A 339 12.07 21.43 7.07
CA GLU A 339 12.24 22.32 5.92
C GLU A 339 11.27 21.93 4.79
N GLU A 340 11.18 20.64 4.47
CA GLU A 340 10.29 20.13 3.43
C GLU A 340 8.80 20.37 3.77
N GLN A 341 8.41 20.27 5.04
CA GLN A 341 7.06 20.62 5.49
C GLN A 341 6.73 22.11 5.27
N GLN A 342 7.71 22.99 5.40
CA GLN A 342 7.54 24.44 5.26
C GLN A 342 7.57 24.89 3.80
N SER A 343 8.39 24.23 2.99
CA SER A 343 8.58 24.55 1.58
C SER A 343 8.74 23.28 0.76
N PRO A 344 7.64 22.56 0.47
CA PRO A 344 7.65 21.35 -0.35
C PRO A 344 8.34 21.55 -1.70
N LYS A 345 9.40 20.78 -1.98
CA LYS A 345 10.08 20.75 -3.29
C LYS A 345 9.87 19.43 -4.01
N GLU A 346 9.51 18.38 -3.28
CA GLU A 346 9.58 16.99 -3.75
C GLU A 346 8.22 16.28 -3.74
N GLN A 347 7.12 17.04 -3.70
CA GLN A 347 5.77 16.46 -3.67
C GLN A 347 5.58 15.48 -4.86
N PRO A 348 5.29 14.19 -4.59
CA PRO A 348 5.03 13.24 -5.65
C PRO A 348 3.69 13.48 -6.36
N ASP A 349 3.65 13.28 -7.68
CA ASP A 349 2.44 13.47 -8.52
C ASP A 349 1.25 12.56 -8.15
N TYR A 350 1.46 11.54 -7.31
CA TYR A 350 0.44 10.58 -6.87
C TYR A 350 -0.11 10.87 -5.46
N LEU A 351 0.28 11.99 -4.83
CA LEU A 351 -0.27 12.47 -3.57
C LEU A 351 -0.84 13.88 -3.74
N THR A 352 -1.94 14.16 -3.05
CA THR A 352 -2.39 15.55 -2.89
C THR A 352 -1.42 16.33 -1.98
N PRO A 353 -1.41 17.67 -2.03
CA PRO A 353 -0.67 18.49 -1.08
C PRO A 353 -0.95 18.14 0.38
N LYS A 354 -2.22 17.95 0.77
CA LYS A 354 -2.60 17.54 2.13
C LYS A 354 -2.02 16.17 2.49
N GLN A 355 -2.17 15.18 1.61
CA GLN A 355 -1.62 13.84 1.83
C GLN A 355 -0.09 13.83 1.92
N TYR A 356 0.59 14.66 1.12
CA TYR A 356 2.03 14.81 1.21
C TYR A 356 2.44 15.41 2.55
N HIS A 357 1.76 16.47 3.01
CA HIS A 357 2.02 17.08 4.31
C HIS A 357 1.84 16.08 5.47
N SER A 358 0.72 15.34 5.48
CA SER A 358 0.49 14.29 6.49
C SER A 358 1.54 13.18 6.43
N ASN A 359 2.03 12.81 5.24
CA ASN A 359 3.13 11.86 5.10
C ASN A 359 4.45 12.38 5.68
N LEU A 360 4.75 13.67 5.50
CA LEU A 360 5.93 14.30 6.08
C LEU A 360 5.84 14.34 7.61
N GLU A 361 4.68 14.71 8.16
CA GLU A 361 4.42 14.69 9.61
C GLU A 361 4.60 13.30 10.22
N ARG A 362 3.98 12.28 9.61
CA ARG A 362 4.18 10.89 10.05
C ARG A 362 5.64 10.46 9.99
N THR A 363 6.37 10.87 8.95
CA THR A 363 7.81 10.56 8.83
C THR A 363 8.63 11.30 9.89
N TYR A 364 8.28 12.56 10.18
CA TYR A 364 8.91 13.35 11.24
C TYR A 364 8.73 12.68 12.61
N ASN A 365 7.49 12.29 12.94
CA ASN A 365 7.16 11.63 14.21
C ASN A 365 7.90 10.29 14.32
N MET A 366 7.95 9.50 13.25
CA MET A 366 8.71 8.25 13.23
C MET A 366 10.21 8.47 13.45
N TYR A 367 10.83 9.50 12.85
CA TYR A 367 12.25 9.79 13.07
C TYR A 367 12.53 10.46 14.42
N ALA A 368 11.51 11.08 15.02
CA ALA A 368 11.62 11.67 16.35
C ALA A 368 11.90 10.59 17.41
N ASP A 369 11.41 9.36 17.21
CA ASP A 369 11.71 8.20 18.06
C ASP A 369 13.22 7.91 18.12
N THR A 370 13.90 7.91 16.96
CA THR A 370 15.36 7.74 16.90
C THR A 370 16.08 8.80 17.73
N TYR A 371 15.70 10.07 17.56
CA TYR A 371 16.35 11.19 18.25
C TYR A 371 16.06 11.16 19.76
N ALA A 372 14.83 10.77 20.13
CA ALA A 372 14.42 10.63 21.52
C ALA A 372 15.21 9.53 22.23
N LEU A 373 15.34 8.35 21.62
CA LEU A 373 16.14 7.24 22.15
C LEU A 373 17.61 7.64 22.33
N LEU A 374 18.19 8.36 21.38
CA LEU A 374 19.55 8.87 21.47
C LEU A 374 19.70 9.90 22.60
N SER A 375 18.74 10.81 22.75
CA SER A 375 18.72 11.82 23.81
C SER A 375 18.65 11.15 25.19
N PHE A 376 17.82 10.12 25.32
CA PHE A 376 17.70 9.32 26.54
C PHE A 376 19.02 8.64 26.91
N LYS A 377 19.65 7.95 25.94
CA LYS A 377 20.94 7.25 26.17
C LYS A 377 22.09 8.20 26.52
N LYS A 378 22.00 9.47 26.10
CA LYS A 378 22.94 10.54 26.47
C LYS A 378 22.63 11.17 27.83
N GLY A 379 21.53 10.79 28.48
CA GLY A 379 21.09 11.33 29.76
C GLY A 379 20.28 12.63 29.67
N ASP A 380 19.90 13.08 28.47
CA ASP A 380 19.00 14.23 28.30
C ASP A 380 17.54 13.74 28.27
N ILE A 381 17.05 13.37 29.46
CA ILE A 381 15.73 12.76 29.63
C ILE A 381 14.60 13.72 29.21
N LYS A 382 14.76 15.04 29.43
CA LYS A 382 13.74 16.03 29.07
C LYS A 382 13.58 16.18 27.57
N GLU A 383 14.70 16.24 26.84
CA GLU A 383 14.66 16.26 25.38
C GLU A 383 14.12 14.92 24.84
N ALA A 384 14.49 13.78 25.45
CA ALA A 384 13.95 12.48 25.08
C ALA A 384 12.42 12.43 25.19
N ILE A 385 11.85 12.82 26.33
CA ILE A 385 10.38 12.86 26.54
C ILE A 385 9.69 13.72 25.50
N LYS A 386 10.25 14.90 25.20
CA LYS A 386 9.68 15.84 24.24
C LYS A 386 9.53 15.23 22.84
N TYR A 387 10.58 14.59 22.32
CA TYR A 387 10.51 13.99 20.99
C TYR A 387 9.78 12.65 20.99
N GLN A 388 9.87 11.88 22.08
CA GLN A 388 9.13 10.64 22.21
C GLN A 388 7.62 10.89 22.22
N ALA A 389 7.16 11.98 22.83
CA ALA A 389 5.76 12.38 22.80
C ALA A 389 5.24 12.66 21.37
N LEU A 390 6.11 13.16 20.47
CA LEU A 390 5.77 13.32 19.05
C LEU A 390 5.73 11.96 18.35
N ALA A 391 6.68 11.08 18.65
CA ALA A 391 6.77 9.76 18.06
C ALA A 391 5.61 8.83 18.43
N VAL A 392 5.08 8.97 19.65
CA VAL A 392 3.89 8.26 20.10
C VAL A 392 2.72 8.49 19.14
N ASP A 393 2.56 9.71 18.63
CA ASP A 393 1.50 10.07 17.67
C ASP A 393 0.12 9.63 18.18
N GLU A 394 -0.60 8.77 17.43
CA GLU A 394 -1.88 8.17 17.84
C GLU A 394 -1.75 7.00 18.85
N GLY A 395 -0.53 6.69 19.32
CA GLY A 395 -0.27 5.64 20.30
C GLY A 395 -0.45 4.22 19.76
N LYS A 396 -0.31 4.00 18.44
CA LYS A 396 -0.56 2.70 17.77
C LYS A 396 0.61 1.70 17.89
N ASP A 397 1.83 2.18 18.15
CA ASP A 397 3.02 1.33 18.28
C ASP A 397 3.38 1.06 19.75
N ALA A 398 3.33 -0.21 20.16
CA ALA A 398 3.52 -0.61 21.55
C ALA A 398 4.96 -0.40 22.06
N GLU A 399 5.97 -0.45 21.18
CA GLU A 399 7.38 -0.27 21.56
C GLU A 399 7.71 1.21 21.75
N VAL A 400 7.19 2.06 20.85
CA VAL A 400 7.29 3.53 20.95
C VAL A 400 6.55 4.02 22.20
N ASN A 401 5.37 3.47 22.49
CA ASN A 401 4.63 3.73 23.72
C ASN A 401 5.42 3.29 24.96
N GLU A 402 6.02 2.10 24.95
CA GLU A 402 6.84 1.59 26.06
C GLU A 402 8.00 2.54 26.36
N ARG A 403 8.74 2.99 25.33
CA ARG A 403 9.82 3.97 25.48
C ARG A 403 9.33 5.26 26.12
N TYR A 404 8.17 5.76 25.68
CA TYR A 404 7.61 6.98 26.26
C TYR A 404 7.33 6.84 27.75
N ILE A 405 6.68 5.74 28.15
CA ILE A 405 6.41 5.47 29.56
C ILE A 405 7.71 5.27 30.34
N GLN A 406 8.69 4.56 29.78
CA GLN A 406 10.01 4.42 30.40
C GLN A 406 10.64 5.80 30.67
N PHE A 407 10.65 6.70 29.70
CA PHE A 407 11.30 8.01 29.85
C PHE A 407 10.57 8.87 30.90
N LEU A 408 9.24 8.82 30.94
CA LEU A 408 8.45 9.49 31.98
C LEU A 408 8.74 8.92 33.37
N MET A 409 8.89 7.61 33.50
CA MET A 409 9.23 6.95 34.76
C MET A 409 10.61 7.38 35.29
N GLU A 410 11.61 7.48 34.41
CA GLU A 410 12.97 7.90 34.75
C GLU A 410 13.04 9.39 35.14
N ASP A 411 12.15 10.25 34.62
CA ASP A 411 12.00 11.65 35.03
C ASP A 411 11.03 11.82 36.23
N GLU A 412 10.60 10.72 36.85
CA GLU A 412 9.67 10.68 37.99
C GLU A 412 8.28 11.29 37.71
N GLN A 413 7.85 11.34 36.45
CA GLN A 413 6.52 11.81 36.04
C GLN A 413 5.45 10.71 36.18
N PHE A 414 5.28 10.17 37.40
CA PHE A 414 4.46 8.98 37.65
C PHE A 414 2.97 9.15 37.30
N GLU A 415 2.41 10.35 37.51
CA GLU A 415 0.99 10.62 37.19
C GLU A 415 0.76 10.59 35.68
N THR A 416 1.57 11.32 34.91
CA THR A 416 1.54 11.29 33.43
C THR A 416 1.82 9.90 32.89
N ALA A 417 2.81 9.18 33.44
CA ALA A 417 3.13 7.82 33.05
C ALA A 417 1.95 6.86 33.29
N MET A 418 1.28 6.97 34.44
CA MET A 418 0.08 6.19 34.76
C MET A 418 -1.06 6.48 33.79
N GLU A 419 -1.37 7.76 33.53
CA GLU A 419 -2.45 8.17 32.63
C GLU A 419 -2.21 7.66 31.21
N LYS A 420 -1.03 7.93 30.65
CA LYS A 420 -0.69 7.51 29.28
C LYS A 420 -0.58 6.01 29.13
N ALA A 421 0.01 5.32 30.10
CA ALA A 421 0.03 3.86 30.07
C ALA A 421 -1.39 3.27 30.15
N SER A 422 -2.32 3.91 30.88
CA SER A 422 -3.72 3.46 30.93
C SER A 422 -4.39 3.55 29.56
N GLU A 423 -4.21 4.68 28.86
CA GLU A 423 -4.71 4.88 27.49
C GLU A 423 -4.18 3.79 26.55
N PHE A 424 -2.85 3.60 26.52
CA PHE A 424 -2.23 2.60 25.64
C PHE A 424 -2.65 1.16 25.95
N ILE A 425 -2.84 0.80 27.23
CA ILE A 425 -3.31 -0.52 27.61
C ILE A 425 -4.77 -0.69 27.19
N GLU A 426 -5.63 0.28 27.46
CA GLU A 426 -7.06 0.24 27.10
C GLU A 426 -7.29 0.18 25.58
N ASP A 427 -6.37 0.74 24.79
CA ASP A 427 -6.40 0.68 23.33
C ASP A 427 -5.69 -0.57 22.75
N GLY A 428 -5.16 -1.45 23.59
CA GLY A 428 -4.49 -2.68 23.16
C GLY A 428 -3.07 -2.48 22.60
N ASN A 429 -2.50 -1.29 22.73
CA ASN A 429 -1.17 -0.92 22.21
C ASN A 429 -0.11 -0.91 23.32
N SER A 430 -0.05 -1.98 24.10
CA SER A 430 0.88 -2.12 25.22
C SER A 430 1.72 -3.39 25.15
N SER A 431 2.94 -3.30 25.70
CA SER A 431 3.85 -4.44 25.91
C SER A 431 3.78 -4.94 27.35
N ALA A 432 4.40 -6.10 27.62
CA ALA A 432 4.55 -6.61 28.99
C ALA A 432 5.34 -5.65 29.90
N LYS A 433 6.38 -4.99 29.36
CA LYS A 433 7.17 -4.01 30.12
C LYS A 433 6.40 -2.71 30.34
N LEU A 434 5.63 -2.24 29.37
CA LEU A 434 4.75 -1.08 29.54
C LEU A 434 3.75 -1.34 30.68
N LYS A 435 3.14 -2.53 30.72
CA LYS A 435 2.26 -2.94 31.83
C LYS A 435 3.00 -2.98 33.17
N ALA A 436 4.27 -3.40 33.19
CA ALA A 436 5.08 -3.35 34.41
C ALA A 436 5.34 -1.90 34.87
N TYR A 437 5.67 -0.99 33.95
CA TYR A 437 5.81 0.44 34.26
C TYR A 437 4.50 1.05 34.75
N PHE A 438 3.36 0.69 34.14
CA PHE A 438 2.05 1.10 34.64
C PHE A 438 1.85 0.70 36.10
N LYS A 439 2.15 -0.56 36.46
CA LYS A 439 2.00 -1.02 37.84
C LYS A 439 2.85 -0.21 38.82
N GLU A 440 4.09 0.07 38.42
CA GLU A 440 5.00 0.88 39.23
C GLU A 440 4.51 2.33 39.35
N ALA A 441 4.11 2.95 38.23
CA ALA A 441 3.58 4.32 38.18
C ALA A 441 2.37 4.48 39.11
N VAL A 442 1.40 3.57 39.06
CA VAL A 442 0.23 3.59 39.95
C VAL A 442 0.67 3.48 41.40
N THR A 443 1.59 2.56 41.72
CA THR A 443 2.06 2.36 43.10
C THR A 443 2.76 3.61 43.65
N LYS A 444 3.50 4.32 42.81
CA LYS A 444 4.20 5.56 43.17
C LYS A 444 3.26 6.76 43.29
N ALA A 445 2.28 6.85 42.39
CA ALA A 445 1.30 7.94 42.37
C ALA A 445 0.24 7.81 43.47
N ASP A 446 -0.27 6.59 43.72
CA ASP A 446 -1.27 6.30 44.76
C ASP A 446 -1.12 4.86 45.31
N PRO A 447 -0.38 4.67 46.42
CA PRO A 447 -0.14 3.36 47.02
C PRO A 447 -1.38 2.61 47.50
N ASN A 448 -2.55 3.26 47.59
CA ASN A 448 -3.77 2.64 48.09
C ASN A 448 -4.62 2.01 46.98
N LYS A 449 -4.27 2.23 45.70
CA LYS A 449 -5.00 1.64 44.57
C LYS A 449 -4.69 0.16 44.43
N ASN A 450 -5.73 -0.63 44.12
CA ASN A 450 -5.54 -2.02 43.72
C ASN A 450 -5.08 -2.06 42.25
N VAL A 451 -3.76 -2.07 42.07
CA VAL A 451 -3.11 -2.00 40.75
C VAL A 451 -3.51 -3.17 39.85
N ASP A 452 -3.58 -4.39 40.40
CA ASP A 452 -3.92 -5.58 39.60
C ASP A 452 -5.37 -5.54 39.11
N ALA A 453 -6.30 -5.02 39.93
CA ALA A 453 -7.69 -4.82 39.50
C ALA A 453 -7.83 -3.74 38.43
N LEU A 454 -7.02 -2.67 38.50
CA LEU A 454 -7.00 -1.63 37.47
C LEU A 454 -6.46 -2.16 36.14
N LEU A 455 -5.33 -2.87 36.17
CA LEU A 455 -4.76 -3.45 34.97
C LEU A 455 -5.74 -4.43 34.31
N ALA A 456 -6.35 -5.33 35.09
CA ALA A 456 -7.32 -6.29 34.57
C ALA A 456 -8.52 -5.61 33.88
N ASN A 457 -9.03 -4.51 34.43
CA ASN A 457 -10.11 -3.74 33.81
C ASN A 457 -9.68 -3.12 32.48
N LEU A 458 -8.49 -2.51 32.42
CA LEU A 458 -7.96 -1.94 31.17
C LEU A 458 -7.79 -3.02 30.09
N GLU A 459 -7.26 -4.20 30.46
CA GLU A 459 -7.11 -5.32 29.55
C GLU A 459 -8.46 -5.91 29.09
N GLU A 460 -9.47 -5.94 29.96
CA GLU A 460 -10.83 -6.36 29.61
C GLU A 460 -11.44 -5.40 28.57
N LYS A 461 -11.28 -4.09 28.76
CA LYS A 461 -11.73 -3.09 27.78
C LYS A 461 -11.00 -3.21 26.45
N ALA A 462 -9.68 -3.41 26.48
CA ALA A 462 -8.88 -3.59 25.27
C ALA A 462 -9.36 -4.82 24.48
N LYS A 463 -9.57 -5.94 25.19
CA LYS A 463 -10.15 -7.16 24.60
C LYS A 463 -11.53 -6.89 24.00
N ALA A 464 -12.40 -6.17 24.71
CA ALA A 464 -13.74 -5.84 24.22
C ALA A 464 -13.69 -4.97 22.95
N LYS A 465 -12.82 -3.95 22.90
CA LYS A 465 -12.62 -3.11 21.71
C LYS A 465 -12.15 -3.94 20.52
N GLU A 466 -11.17 -4.82 20.73
CA GLU A 466 -10.63 -5.68 19.68
C GLU A 466 -11.69 -6.65 19.14
N LEU A 467 -12.47 -7.29 20.03
CA LEU A 467 -13.55 -8.18 19.63
C LEU A 467 -14.63 -7.44 18.82
N GLU A 468 -15.02 -6.24 19.22
CA GLU A 468 -16.00 -5.44 18.47
C GLU A 468 -15.47 -5.01 17.10
N LYS A 469 -14.18 -4.62 17.02
CA LYS A 469 -13.51 -4.30 15.75
C LYS A 469 -13.50 -5.51 14.82
N LEU A 470 -13.09 -6.67 15.31
CA LEU A 470 -13.07 -7.92 14.53
C LEU A 470 -14.47 -8.32 14.07
N LYS A 471 -15.49 -8.27 14.93
CA LYS A 471 -16.87 -8.57 14.52
C LYS A 471 -17.36 -7.67 13.38
N LYS A 472 -17.00 -6.39 13.38
CA LYS A 472 -17.35 -5.45 12.30
C LYS A 472 -16.64 -5.78 10.98
N SER A 473 -15.42 -6.32 11.03
CA SER A 473 -14.65 -6.71 9.85
C SER A 473 -14.90 -8.14 9.40
N MET A 474 -15.83 -8.87 10.05
CA MET A 474 -16.09 -10.27 9.74
C MET A 474 -16.68 -10.43 8.33
N LEU A 475 -16.07 -11.33 7.58
CA LEU A 475 -16.47 -11.70 6.22
C LEU A 475 -17.47 -12.87 6.24
N ASP A 476 -18.16 -13.07 5.11
CA ASP A 476 -19.14 -14.15 4.91
C ASP A 476 -18.93 -14.85 3.55
N ASP A 477 -17.72 -14.82 3.02
CA ASP A 477 -17.38 -15.37 1.71
C ASP A 477 -17.17 -16.90 1.80
N GLU A 478 -17.62 -17.66 0.80
CA GLU A 478 -17.38 -19.10 0.75
C GLU A 478 -15.88 -19.40 0.57
N ALA A 479 -15.33 -20.33 1.37
CA ALA A 479 -13.94 -20.72 1.22
C ALA A 479 -13.75 -21.59 -0.03
N THR A 480 -12.76 -21.24 -0.87
CA THR A 480 -12.43 -22.03 -2.06
C THR A 480 -11.70 -23.32 -1.67
N ASP A 481 -12.29 -24.47 -2.03
CA ASP A 481 -11.70 -25.78 -1.71
C ASP A 481 -10.35 -26.01 -2.41
N PHE A 482 -9.50 -26.80 -1.77
CA PHE A 482 -8.20 -27.23 -2.30
C PHE A 482 -7.80 -28.58 -1.72
N THR A 483 -6.86 -29.24 -2.39
CA THR A 483 -6.16 -30.41 -1.86
C THR A 483 -4.67 -30.22 -2.09
N LEU A 484 -3.91 -30.14 -1.01
CA LEU A 484 -2.45 -30.01 -1.05
C LEU A 484 -1.79 -31.17 -0.33
N LYS A 485 -0.49 -31.37 -0.59
CA LYS A 485 0.33 -32.32 0.16
C LYS A 485 1.08 -31.61 1.26
N ASN A 486 1.12 -32.24 2.44
CA ASN A 486 1.99 -31.80 3.52
C ASN A 486 3.43 -32.30 3.31
N LEU A 487 4.36 -31.89 4.19
CA LEU A 487 5.77 -32.30 4.11
C LEU A 487 6.00 -33.81 4.28
N ASP A 488 5.06 -34.55 4.88
CA ASP A 488 5.08 -36.01 4.98
C ASP A 488 4.52 -36.70 3.73
N GLY A 489 4.01 -35.93 2.76
CA GLY A 489 3.38 -36.43 1.54
C GLY A 489 1.91 -36.80 1.67
N ASN A 490 1.29 -36.56 2.83
CA ASN A 490 -0.14 -36.80 3.06
C ASN A 490 -0.98 -35.70 2.41
N GLU A 491 -2.10 -36.08 1.80
CA GLU A 491 -3.06 -35.13 1.24
C GLU A 491 -3.95 -34.54 2.33
N VAL A 492 -4.13 -33.23 2.29
CA VAL A 492 -5.03 -32.47 3.16
C VAL A 492 -6.00 -31.72 2.26
N THR A 493 -7.29 -32.02 2.41
CA THR A 493 -8.37 -31.37 1.68
C THR A 493 -9.13 -30.43 2.62
N LEU A 494 -9.30 -29.16 2.23
CA LEU A 494 -9.96 -28.17 3.09
C LEU A 494 -11.40 -28.57 3.45
N SER A 495 -12.18 -29.06 2.48
CA SER A 495 -13.56 -29.50 2.74
C SER A 495 -13.68 -30.64 3.74
N SER A 496 -12.61 -31.41 3.98
CA SER A 496 -12.58 -32.45 5.03
C SER A 496 -12.55 -31.89 6.46
N LEU A 497 -12.22 -30.60 6.61
CA LEU A 497 -12.09 -29.90 7.89
C LEU A 497 -13.36 -29.08 8.24
N LYS A 498 -14.43 -29.20 7.44
CA LYS A 498 -15.70 -28.51 7.70
C LYS A 498 -16.22 -28.86 9.11
N GLY A 499 -16.68 -27.86 9.84
CA GLY A 499 -17.06 -27.97 11.25
C GLY A 499 -15.95 -27.59 12.23
N LYS A 500 -14.72 -27.37 11.75
CA LYS A 500 -13.62 -26.76 12.50
C LYS A 500 -13.42 -25.30 12.12
N THR A 501 -12.84 -24.52 13.03
CA THR A 501 -12.16 -23.27 12.70
C THR A 501 -10.79 -23.61 12.10
N VAL A 502 -10.54 -23.19 10.86
CA VAL A 502 -9.28 -23.46 10.14
C VAL A 502 -8.52 -22.17 9.93
N ILE A 503 -7.26 -22.13 10.35
CA ILE A 503 -6.35 -21.00 10.14
C ILE A 503 -5.36 -21.40 9.05
N LEU A 504 -5.44 -20.76 7.89
CA LEU A 504 -4.44 -20.85 6.83
C LEU A 504 -3.40 -19.76 7.03
N ASP A 505 -2.12 -20.10 7.11
CA ASP A 505 -1.03 -19.12 7.23
C ASP A 505 -0.10 -19.22 6.01
N PHE A 506 -0.18 -18.26 5.09
CA PHE A 506 0.60 -18.22 3.86
C PHE A 506 1.98 -17.61 4.11
N TRP A 507 3.06 -18.32 3.76
CA TRP A 507 4.43 -17.93 4.12
C TRP A 507 5.48 -18.47 3.14
N ALA A 508 6.75 -18.04 3.33
CA ALA A 508 7.92 -18.54 2.63
C ALA A 508 9.19 -18.46 3.51
N THR A 509 10.23 -19.28 3.25
CA THR A 509 11.45 -19.30 4.09
C THR A 509 12.28 -18.02 4.02
N TRP A 510 12.20 -17.31 2.89
CA TRP A 510 12.89 -16.05 2.67
C TRP A 510 12.16 -14.85 3.31
N CYS A 511 10.89 -15.01 3.71
CA CYS A 511 10.06 -13.94 4.24
C CYS A 511 10.46 -13.56 5.68
N GLY A 512 11.06 -12.38 5.84
CA GLY A 512 11.46 -11.84 7.16
C GLY A 512 10.28 -11.71 8.14
N PRO A 513 9.20 -10.99 7.78
CA PRO A 513 8.04 -10.81 8.66
C PRO A 513 7.33 -12.12 9.03
N CYS A 514 7.27 -13.10 8.12
CA CYS A 514 6.71 -14.42 8.42
C CYS A 514 7.46 -15.08 9.57
N LYS A 515 8.80 -15.10 9.49
CA LYS A 515 9.65 -15.66 10.56
C LYS A 515 9.52 -14.91 11.89
N ALA A 516 9.31 -13.59 11.84
CA ALA A 516 9.04 -12.80 13.05
C ALA A 516 7.69 -13.17 13.70
N SER A 517 6.69 -13.59 12.92
CA SER A 517 5.36 -14.01 13.44
C SER A 517 5.34 -15.43 14.02
N PHE A 518 6.27 -16.30 13.63
CA PHE A 518 6.22 -17.72 13.98
C PHE A 518 6.33 -18.07 15.46
N PRO A 519 7.08 -17.33 16.31
CA PRO A 519 6.99 -17.52 17.76
C PRO A 519 5.55 -17.41 18.27
N GLY A 520 4.81 -16.37 17.88
CA GLY A 520 3.40 -16.19 18.25
C GLY A 520 2.49 -17.27 17.66
N MET A 521 2.72 -17.66 16.40
CA MET A 521 1.99 -18.77 15.78
C MET A 521 2.23 -20.11 16.48
N GLN A 522 3.46 -20.38 16.93
CA GLN A 522 3.77 -21.59 17.69
C GLN A 522 3.08 -21.59 19.05
N GLU A 523 2.95 -20.43 19.71
CA GLU A 523 2.21 -20.32 20.96
C GLU A 523 0.73 -20.67 20.77
N VAL A 524 0.05 -20.13 19.75
CA VAL A 524 -1.35 -20.48 19.49
C VAL A 524 -1.53 -21.92 19.04
N VAL A 525 -0.63 -22.46 18.20
CA VAL A 525 -0.63 -23.89 17.85
C VAL A 525 -0.52 -24.76 19.10
N THR A 526 0.36 -24.37 20.04
CA THR A 526 0.54 -25.09 21.30
C THR A 526 -0.68 -24.96 22.21
N LYS A 527 -1.32 -23.79 22.24
CA LYS A 527 -2.51 -23.51 23.05
C LYS A 527 -3.72 -24.34 22.61
N TYR A 528 -3.94 -24.46 21.29
CA TYR A 528 -5.09 -25.15 20.72
C TYR A 528 -4.81 -26.61 20.32
N LYS A 529 -3.62 -27.15 20.61
CA LYS A 529 -3.22 -28.52 20.19
C LYS A 529 -4.20 -29.64 20.65
N ASP A 530 -4.91 -29.41 21.75
CA ASP A 530 -5.83 -30.36 22.37
C ASP A 530 -7.31 -30.02 22.05
N ASP A 531 -7.57 -28.99 21.23
CA ASP A 531 -8.90 -28.60 20.75
C ASP A 531 -9.13 -29.15 19.34
N ASP A 532 -9.98 -30.18 19.22
CA ASP A 532 -10.27 -30.83 17.95
C ASP A 532 -11.09 -29.98 16.98
N LYS A 533 -11.59 -28.82 17.43
CA LYS A 533 -12.35 -27.86 16.63
C LYS A 533 -11.48 -26.80 15.98
N VAL A 534 -10.17 -26.77 16.24
CA VAL A 534 -9.25 -25.79 15.65
C VAL A 534 -8.17 -26.51 14.86
N GLU A 535 -7.89 -26.04 13.64
CA GLU A 535 -6.85 -26.59 12.77
C GLU A 535 -5.96 -25.48 12.21
N PHE A 536 -4.65 -25.68 12.24
CA PHE A 536 -3.67 -24.75 11.68
C PHE A 536 -2.98 -25.39 10.47
N LEU A 537 -3.04 -24.73 9.32
CA LEU A 537 -2.39 -25.15 8.08
C LEU A 537 -1.43 -24.05 7.61
N PHE A 538 -0.14 -24.35 7.59
CA PHE A 538 0.88 -23.41 7.15
C PHE A 538 1.17 -23.63 5.66
N ILE A 539 0.72 -22.72 4.82
CA ILE A 539 0.80 -22.83 3.36
C ILE A 539 2.12 -22.22 2.87
N ASP A 540 3.10 -23.08 2.57
CA ASP A 540 4.34 -22.66 1.92
C ASP A 540 4.04 -22.26 0.46
N THR A 541 4.28 -20.99 0.12
CA THR A 541 3.96 -20.37 -1.18
C THR A 541 5.00 -19.30 -1.54
N PHE A 542 4.94 -18.74 -2.74
CA PHE A 542 5.90 -17.72 -3.23
C PHE A 542 7.39 -18.12 -3.10
N GLU A 543 7.66 -19.41 -3.05
CA GLU A 543 9.00 -19.98 -3.01
C GLU A 543 9.22 -20.90 -4.21
N ASP A 544 10.38 -20.75 -4.85
CA ASP A 544 10.80 -21.49 -6.04
C ASP A 544 12.14 -22.20 -5.77
N GLY A 545 12.41 -23.27 -6.53
CA GLY A 545 13.70 -23.95 -6.53
C GLY A 545 13.58 -25.46 -6.41
N LYS A 546 14.55 -26.17 -7.00
CA LYS A 546 14.60 -27.65 -6.93
C LYS A 546 14.82 -28.17 -5.51
N ASP A 547 15.32 -27.33 -4.61
CA ASP A 547 15.64 -27.61 -3.22
C ASP A 547 14.61 -27.00 -2.23
N ARG A 548 13.47 -26.49 -2.73
CA ARG A 548 12.42 -25.85 -1.90
C ARG A 548 11.97 -26.74 -0.74
N LEU A 549 11.60 -28.00 -1.02
CA LEU A 549 11.10 -28.91 0.03
C LEU A 549 12.14 -29.19 1.12
N ASP A 550 13.41 -29.32 0.72
CA ASP A 550 14.52 -29.54 1.66
C ASP A 550 14.75 -28.30 2.53
N LYS A 551 14.69 -27.10 1.95
CA LYS A 551 14.82 -25.82 2.66
C LYS A 551 13.70 -25.63 3.68
N VAL A 552 12.45 -25.82 3.26
CA VAL A 552 11.26 -25.67 4.12
C VAL A 552 11.33 -26.67 5.27
N SER A 553 11.56 -27.96 4.97
CA SER A 553 11.65 -29.01 5.99
C SER A 553 12.78 -28.75 6.99
N LYS A 554 13.94 -28.31 6.50
CA LYS A 554 15.07 -27.94 7.34
C LYS A 554 14.75 -26.75 8.23
N PHE A 555 14.13 -25.70 7.68
CA PHE A 555 13.78 -24.50 8.43
C PHE A 555 12.84 -24.79 9.61
N ILE A 556 11.77 -25.55 9.37
CA ILE A 556 10.80 -25.94 10.42
C ILE A 556 11.50 -26.74 11.53
N LYS A 557 12.33 -27.71 11.14
CA LYS A 557 13.07 -28.56 12.08
C LYS A 557 14.11 -27.78 12.90
N ASP A 558 14.91 -26.94 12.25
CA ASP A 558 15.98 -26.17 12.92
C ASP A 558 15.41 -25.20 13.97
N ASN A 559 14.17 -24.74 13.80
CA ASN A 559 13.49 -23.83 14.72
C ASN A 559 12.51 -24.53 15.68
N ASN A 560 12.42 -25.87 15.63
CA ASN A 560 11.53 -26.69 16.46
C ASN A 560 10.04 -26.33 16.36
N TYR A 561 9.57 -25.93 15.18
CA TYR A 561 8.15 -25.67 14.96
C TYR A 561 7.37 -26.97 14.73
N THR A 562 6.16 -27.05 15.27
CA THR A 562 5.26 -28.21 15.13
C THR A 562 4.18 -27.98 14.08
N PHE A 563 4.52 -27.20 13.04
CA PHE A 563 3.57 -26.73 12.03
C PHE A 563 3.19 -27.84 11.05
N ASN A 564 1.90 -27.97 10.74
CA ASN A 564 1.43 -28.75 9.61
C ASN A 564 1.61 -27.93 8.32
N VAL A 565 2.74 -28.13 7.65
CA VAL A 565 3.11 -27.36 6.46
C VAL A 565 2.61 -28.05 5.20
N LEU A 566 1.80 -27.33 4.41
CA LEU A 566 1.27 -27.73 3.12
C LEU A 566 2.01 -26.99 2.01
N VAL A 567 2.31 -27.68 0.92
CA VAL A 567 3.10 -27.13 -0.20
C VAL A 567 2.16 -26.64 -1.29
N ASP A 568 2.12 -25.34 -1.52
CA ASP A 568 1.35 -24.72 -2.60
C ASP A 568 2.11 -24.90 -3.94
N PRO A 569 1.57 -25.66 -4.91
CA PRO A 569 2.22 -25.88 -6.17
C PRO A 569 2.17 -24.63 -7.03
N LYS A 570 3.27 -24.38 -7.75
CA LYS A 570 3.31 -23.33 -8.75
C LYS A 570 2.90 -23.90 -10.11
N ASN A 571 1.94 -23.27 -10.74
CA ASN A 571 1.62 -23.55 -12.13
C ASN A 571 2.72 -22.95 -13.03
N GLU A 572 3.43 -23.81 -13.76
CA GLU A 572 4.55 -23.40 -14.63
C GLU A 572 4.11 -22.50 -15.80
N GLU A 573 2.86 -22.63 -16.26
CA GLU A 573 2.34 -21.84 -17.38
C GLU A 573 1.94 -20.44 -16.92
N SER A 574 1.14 -20.30 -15.86
CA SER A 574 0.72 -19.00 -15.34
C SER A 574 1.77 -18.33 -14.46
N GLY A 575 2.68 -19.12 -13.89
CA GLY A 575 3.65 -18.67 -12.90
C GLY A 575 3.03 -18.37 -11.53
N GLN A 576 1.75 -18.69 -11.32
CA GLN A 576 1.02 -18.44 -10.09
C GLN A 576 0.98 -19.68 -9.19
N PHE A 577 0.88 -19.46 -7.89
CA PHE A 577 0.68 -20.51 -6.90
C PHE A 577 -0.80 -20.82 -6.75
N GLU A 578 -1.18 -22.09 -6.71
CA GLU A 578 -2.57 -22.52 -6.85
C GLU A 578 -3.48 -21.95 -5.75
N VAL A 579 -3.15 -22.19 -4.48
CA VAL A 579 -4.00 -21.82 -3.35
C VAL A 579 -3.85 -20.34 -3.02
N ALA A 580 -2.63 -19.80 -3.05
CA ALA A 580 -2.43 -18.36 -2.87
C ALA A 580 -3.22 -17.54 -3.90
N ASN A 581 -3.27 -17.97 -5.17
CA ASN A 581 -4.06 -17.29 -6.19
C ASN A 581 -5.57 -17.42 -5.96
N LYS A 582 -6.07 -18.62 -5.58
CA LYS A 582 -7.50 -18.83 -5.26
C LYS A 582 -7.98 -17.93 -4.11
N TYR A 583 -7.13 -17.69 -3.13
CA TYR A 583 -7.42 -16.81 -1.99
C TYR A 583 -6.99 -15.36 -2.22
N LYS A 584 -6.56 -14.99 -3.44
CA LYS A 584 -6.12 -13.64 -3.81
C LYS A 584 -5.01 -13.10 -2.88
N VAL A 585 -4.13 -13.97 -2.39
CA VAL A 585 -2.99 -13.60 -1.55
C VAL A 585 -2.00 -12.82 -2.42
N SER A 586 -1.79 -11.55 -2.09
CA SER A 586 -0.87 -10.66 -2.82
C SER A 586 0.44 -10.37 -2.06
N GLY A 587 0.49 -10.74 -0.77
CA GLY A 587 1.65 -10.56 0.09
C GLY A 587 1.68 -11.60 1.22
N ILE A 588 2.83 -11.74 1.87
CA ILE A 588 3.02 -12.67 3.00
C ILE A 588 3.74 -11.98 4.18
N PRO A 589 3.43 -12.35 5.43
CA PRO A 589 2.45 -13.38 5.82
C PRO A 589 1.01 -12.91 5.57
N THR A 590 0.13 -13.84 5.21
CA THR A 590 -1.33 -13.61 5.15
C THR A 590 -2.01 -14.76 5.86
N LYS A 591 -2.95 -14.45 6.76
CA LYS A 591 -3.74 -15.43 7.50
C LYS A 591 -5.18 -15.37 7.04
N VAL A 592 -5.74 -16.51 6.66
CA VAL A 592 -7.15 -16.66 6.31
C VAL A 592 -7.81 -17.56 7.35
N ILE A 593 -8.79 -17.03 8.07
CA ILE A 593 -9.49 -17.74 9.14
C ILE A 593 -10.86 -18.13 8.60
N ILE A 594 -11.09 -19.44 8.55
CA ILE A 594 -12.31 -20.06 8.03
C ILE A 594 -13.08 -20.61 9.22
N GLY A 595 -14.33 -20.19 9.39
CA GLY A 595 -15.18 -20.67 10.46
C GLY A 595 -15.75 -22.07 10.21
N PRO A 596 -16.39 -22.67 11.23
CA PRO A 596 -16.98 -24.01 11.15
C PRO A 596 -17.99 -24.22 10.00
N SER A 597 -18.63 -23.13 9.55
CA SER A 597 -19.55 -23.13 8.41
C SER A 597 -18.87 -23.44 7.06
N GLY A 598 -17.55 -23.28 6.97
CA GLY A 598 -16.77 -23.34 5.74
C GLY A 598 -16.62 -21.98 5.04
N LYS A 599 -16.92 -20.89 5.73
CA LYS A 599 -16.79 -19.52 5.19
C LYS A 599 -15.52 -18.85 5.70
N VAL A 600 -14.91 -18.03 4.85
CA VAL A 600 -13.85 -17.11 5.26
C VAL A 600 -14.48 -16.02 6.10
N ASN A 601 -14.05 -15.92 7.36
CA ASN A 601 -14.55 -14.92 8.31
C ASN A 601 -13.54 -13.81 8.58
N PHE A 602 -12.23 -14.09 8.48
CA PHE A 602 -11.20 -13.07 8.64
C PHE A 602 -10.06 -13.27 7.66
N ILE A 603 -9.48 -12.16 7.20
CA ILE A 603 -8.22 -12.11 6.48
C ILE A 603 -7.33 -11.09 7.19
N SER A 604 -6.14 -11.52 7.62
CA SER A 604 -5.13 -10.66 8.24
C SER A 604 -3.86 -10.68 7.39
N VAL A 605 -3.38 -9.50 7.00
CA VAL A 605 -2.21 -9.35 6.12
C VAL A 605 -1.08 -8.67 6.89
N GLY A 606 0.10 -9.29 6.86
CA GLY A 606 1.30 -8.80 7.53
C GLY A 606 1.52 -9.39 8.93
N TYR A 607 2.52 -8.85 9.61
CA TYR A 607 2.88 -9.23 10.97
C TYR A 607 2.43 -8.15 11.95
N SER A 608 1.71 -8.55 12.99
CA SER A 608 1.08 -7.67 13.99
C SER A 608 2.07 -6.99 14.95
N GLY A 609 3.37 -7.13 14.73
CA GLY A 609 4.44 -6.39 15.41
C GLY A 609 5.07 -7.10 16.61
N SER A 610 4.31 -7.90 17.37
CA SER A 610 4.84 -8.70 18.49
C SER A 610 4.22 -10.10 18.58
N THR A 611 4.88 -11.00 19.32
CA THR A 611 4.36 -12.33 19.66
C THR A 611 2.99 -12.23 20.35
N GLU A 612 2.85 -11.35 21.33
CA GLU A 612 1.62 -11.19 22.11
C GLU A 612 0.46 -10.67 21.26
N LYS A 613 0.72 -9.74 20.33
CA LYS A 613 -0.31 -9.25 19.40
C LYS A 613 -0.80 -10.37 18.47
N VAL A 614 0.12 -11.18 17.92
CA VAL A 614 -0.24 -12.35 17.10
C VAL A 614 -1.11 -13.34 17.88
N VAL A 615 -0.73 -13.67 19.12
CA VAL A 615 -1.51 -14.58 19.97
C VAL A 615 -2.89 -14.01 20.25
N SER A 616 -2.97 -12.75 20.69
CA SER A 616 -4.23 -12.08 21.02
C SER A 616 -5.17 -11.98 19.82
N GLU A 617 -4.64 -11.66 18.64
CA GLU A 617 -5.42 -11.53 17.40
C GLU A 617 -6.06 -12.87 17.01
N ILE A 618 -5.26 -13.94 16.93
CA ILE A 618 -5.75 -15.27 16.57
C ILE A 618 -6.71 -15.81 17.63
N ASP A 619 -6.42 -15.60 18.91
CA ASP A 619 -7.30 -15.98 20.00
C ASP A 619 -8.66 -15.31 19.92
N ALA A 620 -8.69 -14.01 19.64
CA ALA A 620 -9.93 -13.25 19.51
C ALA A 620 -10.76 -13.75 18.32
N MET A 621 -10.14 -14.02 17.18
CA MET A 621 -10.82 -14.58 15.99
C MET A 621 -11.39 -15.97 16.26
N VAL A 622 -10.62 -16.86 16.90
CA VAL A 622 -11.08 -18.20 17.28
C VAL A 622 -12.22 -18.12 18.30
N GLU A 623 -12.13 -17.22 19.28
CA GLU A 623 -13.17 -16.99 20.29
C GLU A 623 -14.48 -16.55 19.64
N ILE A 624 -14.45 -15.59 18.72
CA ILE A 624 -15.64 -15.14 17.97
C ILE A 624 -16.31 -16.32 17.26
N LEU A 625 -15.52 -17.16 16.57
CA LEU A 625 -16.04 -18.29 15.78
C LEU A 625 -16.47 -19.48 16.63
N SER A 626 -15.99 -19.58 17.86
CA SER A 626 -16.44 -20.62 18.81
C SER A 626 -17.84 -20.33 19.38
N GLN A 627 -18.31 -19.09 19.28
CA GLN A 627 -19.60 -18.62 19.82
C GLN A 627 -20.72 -18.55 18.76
N SER A 628 -20.37 -18.61 17.48
CA SER A 628 -21.27 -18.62 16.31
C SER A 628 -21.66 -20.03 15.90
#